data_AF-A0A2E7PZL6-F1
#
_entry.id   AF-A0A2E7PZL6-F1
#
_cell.length_a   1.000
_cell.length_b   1.000
_cell.length_c   1.000
_cell.angle_alpha   90.00
_cell.angle_beta   90.00
_cell.angle_gamma   90.00
#
_symmetry.space_group_name_H-M   'P 1'
#
loop_
_entity.id
_entity.type
_entity.pdbx_description
1 polymer ?
#
loop_
_entity_poly.entity_id
_entity_poly.type
_entity_poly.pdbx_seq_one_letter_code
_entity_poly.pdbx_strand_id
1 'polypeptide(L)'
;MKVALFALFVGLLMVGCGEEEQIHVDSDQEGELSGNTYHNKRVGWTIKIPDGWDVASKEEETEFVSSGSNLAAGAGLGVNWRGTKILLTLEKNDSSDSFASVTQSTVVDEDDWIRYVGTQKQGGLSIYRAQGMIPEASDIRRETIDGVVFDVYDISLNPG
;
A
#
# COMPACT_ATOMS: atom_id res chain seq x y z
N MET A 1 -34.74 28.41 48.71
CA MET A 1 -33.42 27.98 49.23
C MET A 1 -33.49 26.47 49.42
N LYS A 2 -33.00 25.70 48.44
CA LYS A 2 -31.63 25.15 48.37
C LYS A 2 -31.44 23.99 49.37
N VAL A 3 -32.01 22.83 49.06
CA VAL A 3 -31.53 21.57 49.65
C VAL A 3 -31.51 20.48 48.56
N ALA A 4 -30.30 20.06 48.25
CA ALA A 4 -29.91 18.76 47.70
C ALA A 4 -30.41 18.36 46.31
N LEU A 5 -30.11 19.21 45.32
CA LEU A 5 -29.98 18.80 43.92
C LEU A 5 -28.54 18.30 43.66
N PHE A 6 -28.07 17.27 44.37
CA PHE A 6 -26.67 16.82 44.26
C PHE A 6 -26.45 15.37 44.74
N ALA A 7 -27.18 14.43 44.16
CA ALA A 7 -26.89 12.99 44.17
C ALA A 7 -27.80 12.39 43.09
N LEU A 8 -27.35 12.08 41.88
CA LEU A 8 -26.48 10.94 41.60
C LEU A 8 -26.01 11.08 40.13
N PHE A 9 -25.15 12.06 39.85
CA PHE A 9 -24.57 12.33 38.53
C PHE A 9 -23.29 11.49 38.30
N VAL A 10 -23.32 10.19 38.63
CA VAL A 10 -22.12 9.31 38.67
C VAL A 10 -22.35 7.97 37.95
N GLY A 11 -23.34 7.90 37.05
CA GLY A 11 -23.82 6.62 36.53
C GLY A 11 -23.84 6.43 35.02
N LEU A 12 -23.11 7.22 34.22
CA LEU A 12 -23.08 7.02 32.77
C LEU A 12 -21.76 7.45 32.11
N LEU A 13 -20.63 7.05 32.69
CA LEU A 13 -19.39 6.87 31.92
C LEU A 13 -19.40 5.42 31.41
N MET A 14 -20.34 5.11 30.51
CA MET A 14 -20.28 3.87 29.73
C MET A 14 -19.13 4.04 28.75
N VAL A 15 -17.97 3.51 29.18
CA VAL A 15 -17.04 2.72 28.37
C VAL A 15 -17.21 2.96 26.87
N GLY A 16 -16.55 3.99 26.37
CA GLY A 16 -16.13 4.02 24.97
C GLY A 16 -15.10 2.91 24.81
N CYS A 17 -15.57 1.69 24.59
CA CYS A 17 -14.75 0.67 23.97
C CYS A 17 -14.58 1.18 22.55
N GLY A 18 -13.39 1.70 22.22
CA GLY A 18 -13.01 1.87 20.83
C GLY A 18 -13.21 0.52 20.17
N GLU A 19 -14.18 0.46 19.26
CA GLU A 19 -14.33 -0.66 18.35
C GLU A 19 -13.07 -0.62 17.49
N GLU A 20 -12.12 -1.50 17.81
CA GLU A 20 -10.92 -1.70 17.01
C GLU A 20 -11.44 -2.20 15.66
N GLU A 21 -11.43 -1.31 14.68
CA GLU A 21 -11.95 -1.53 13.34
C GLU A 21 -11.32 -2.82 12.82
N GLN A 22 -12.17 -3.82 12.55
CA GLN A 22 -11.68 -5.10 12.08
C GLN A 22 -11.12 -4.91 10.69
N ILE A 23 -9.80 -4.85 10.63
CA ILE A 23 -9.01 -4.81 9.42
C ILE A 23 -9.45 -5.97 8.50
N HIS A 24 -10.13 -5.61 7.41
CA HIS A 24 -10.73 -6.56 6.48
C HIS A 24 -9.68 -7.07 5.49
N VAL A 25 -9.14 -8.27 5.72
CA VAL A 25 -8.39 -9.02 4.71
C VAL A 25 -9.33 -10.00 4.03
N ASP A 26 -9.72 -9.74 2.78
CA ASP A 26 -10.49 -10.70 1.99
C ASP A 26 -9.58 -11.89 1.65
N SER A 27 -9.71 -12.95 2.43
CA SER A 27 -8.79 -14.09 2.40
C SER A 27 -9.01 -14.92 1.14
N ASP A 28 -8.23 -14.65 0.11
CA ASP A 28 -7.95 -15.61 -0.96
C ASP A 28 -7.06 -16.76 -0.42
N GLN A 29 -7.34 -17.30 0.77
CA GLN A 29 -6.65 -18.39 1.53
C GLN A 29 -5.10 -18.35 1.63
N GLU A 30 -4.43 -17.41 0.99
CA GLU A 30 -2.98 -17.31 0.91
C GLU A 30 -2.40 -16.37 1.99
N GLY A 31 -3.21 -15.42 2.48
CA GLY A 31 -2.87 -14.45 3.54
C GLY A 31 -3.83 -14.52 4.73
N GLU A 32 -3.28 -14.45 5.94
CA GLU A 32 -4.03 -14.46 7.20
C GLU A 32 -3.56 -13.31 8.09
N LEU A 33 -4.50 -12.54 8.64
CA LEU A 33 -4.24 -11.49 9.62
C LEU A 33 -4.56 -12.01 11.03
N SER A 34 -3.61 -11.89 11.95
CA SER A 34 -3.79 -12.20 13.37
C SER A 34 -3.29 -11.04 14.21
N GLY A 35 -4.22 -10.23 14.73
CA GLY A 35 -3.90 -8.94 15.34
C GLY A 35 -3.24 -8.01 14.33
N ASN A 36 -2.08 -7.44 14.68
CA ASN A 36 -1.29 -6.59 13.78
C ASN A 36 -0.23 -7.37 12.97
N THR A 37 -0.40 -8.68 12.80
CA THR A 37 0.57 -9.51 12.07
C THR A 37 -0.10 -10.17 10.88
N TYR A 38 0.40 -9.86 9.69
CA TYR A 38 -0.03 -10.50 8.44
C TYR A 38 0.96 -11.59 8.06
N HIS A 39 0.44 -12.79 7.80
CA HIS A 39 1.21 -13.94 7.35
C HIS A 39 0.75 -14.38 5.96
N ASN A 40 1.68 -14.54 5.02
CA ASN A 40 1.37 -15.08 3.69
C ASN A 40 2.05 -16.43 3.47
N LYS A 41 1.24 -17.48 3.38
CA LYS A 41 1.70 -18.87 3.21
C LYS A 41 2.33 -19.12 1.85
N ARG A 42 1.89 -18.42 0.80
CA ARG A 42 2.36 -18.63 -0.57
C ARG A 42 3.80 -18.17 -0.77
N VAL A 43 4.13 -17.01 -0.22
CA VAL A 43 5.49 -16.43 -0.32
C VAL A 43 6.32 -16.64 0.95
N GLY A 44 5.75 -17.22 2.01
CA GLY A 44 6.47 -17.69 3.19
C GLY A 44 7.02 -16.56 4.08
N TRP A 45 6.46 -15.35 3.98
CA TRP A 45 6.87 -14.20 4.78
C TRP A 45 5.75 -13.78 5.74
N THR A 46 6.17 -13.06 6.78
CA THR A 46 5.31 -12.49 7.81
C THR A 46 5.74 -11.05 8.01
N ILE A 47 4.77 -10.14 8.12
CA ILE A 47 5.01 -8.73 8.44
C ILE A 47 4.20 -8.34 9.66
N LYS A 48 4.83 -7.57 10.55
CA LYS A 48 4.13 -6.84 11.59
C LYS A 48 3.69 -5.50 11.02
N ILE A 49 2.38 -5.28 10.95
CA ILE A 49 1.77 -4.03 10.54
C ILE A 49 2.11 -2.97 11.60
N PRO A 50 2.75 -1.85 11.22
CA PRO A 50 3.07 -0.78 12.16
C PRO A 50 1.79 -0.12 12.68
N ASP A 51 1.84 0.42 13.90
CA ASP A 51 0.71 1.15 14.47
C ASP A 51 0.37 2.37 13.59
N GLY A 52 -0.92 2.64 13.42
CA GLY A 52 -1.44 3.72 12.56
C GLY A 52 -1.41 3.41 11.07
N TRP A 53 -1.35 2.12 10.71
CA TRP A 53 -1.58 1.62 9.36
C TRP A 53 -2.74 0.63 9.37
N ASP A 54 -3.64 0.80 8.41
CA ASP A 54 -4.79 -0.07 8.18
C ASP A 54 -4.54 -0.91 6.91
N VAL A 55 -5.10 -2.12 6.87
CA VAL A 55 -5.10 -2.90 5.63
C VAL A 55 -6.27 -2.45 4.78
N ALA A 56 -6.01 -2.15 3.52
CA ALA A 56 -7.05 -1.77 2.59
C ALA A 56 -8.04 -2.93 2.37
N SER A 57 -9.32 -2.58 2.30
CA SER A 57 -10.38 -3.46 1.84
C SER A 57 -10.22 -3.80 0.36
N LYS A 58 -10.90 -4.85 -0.10
CA LYS A 58 -10.87 -5.26 -1.50
C LYS A 58 -11.48 -4.22 -2.44
N GLU A 59 -12.51 -3.53 -1.97
CA GLU A 59 -13.12 -2.42 -2.68
C GLU A 59 -12.11 -1.30 -2.91
N GLU A 60 -11.36 -0.91 -1.89
CA GLU A 60 -10.28 0.08 -1.97
C GLU A 60 -9.16 -0.40 -2.90
N GLU A 61 -8.71 -1.65 -2.79
CA GLU A 61 -7.71 -2.22 -3.70
C GLU A 61 -8.17 -2.18 -5.17
N THR A 62 -9.45 -2.51 -5.41
CA THR A 62 -10.04 -2.47 -6.76
C THR A 62 -10.08 -1.04 -7.30
N GLU A 63 -10.41 -0.07 -6.45
CA GLU A 63 -10.40 1.34 -6.79
C GLU A 63 -8.98 1.82 -7.12
N PHE A 64 -7.96 1.45 -6.33
CA PHE A 64 -6.56 1.79 -6.60
C PHE A 64 -6.08 1.23 -7.93
N VAL A 65 -6.36 -0.06 -8.21
CA VAL A 65 -5.98 -0.70 -9.47
C VAL A 65 -6.67 -0.02 -10.66
N SER A 66 -7.96 0.28 -10.55
CA SER A 66 -8.72 0.96 -11.60
C SER A 66 -8.20 2.37 -11.86
N SER A 67 -8.03 3.16 -10.79
CA SER A 67 -7.51 4.53 -10.85
C SER A 67 -6.11 4.56 -11.46
N GLY A 68 -5.19 3.71 -10.98
CA GLY A 68 -3.84 3.60 -11.52
C GLY A 68 -3.82 3.18 -13.00
N SER A 69 -4.71 2.26 -13.40
CA SER A 69 -4.84 1.85 -14.80
C SER A 69 -5.31 2.98 -15.71
N ASN A 70 -6.26 3.81 -15.23
CA ASN A 70 -6.75 4.96 -15.98
C ASN A 70 -5.69 6.04 -16.14
N LEU A 71 -4.90 6.31 -15.09
CA LEU A 71 -3.77 7.23 -15.15
C LEU A 71 -2.70 6.77 -16.13
N ALA A 72 -2.34 5.49 -16.09
CA ALA A 72 -1.39 4.90 -17.02
C ALA A 72 -1.90 4.98 -18.48
N ALA A 73 -3.18 4.66 -18.72
CA ALA A 73 -3.78 4.81 -20.04
C ALA A 73 -3.78 6.27 -20.53
N GLY A 74 -4.07 7.22 -19.64
CA GLY A 74 -3.97 8.66 -19.92
C GLY A 74 -2.55 9.11 -20.29
N ALA A 75 -1.54 8.43 -19.76
CA ALA A 75 -0.14 8.63 -20.11
C ALA A 75 0.31 7.83 -21.36
N GLY A 76 -0.60 7.15 -22.05
CA GLY A 76 -0.30 6.33 -23.23
C GLY A 76 0.38 5.00 -22.92
N LEU A 77 0.34 4.55 -21.66
CA LEU A 77 0.93 3.29 -21.22
C LEU A 77 -0.11 2.16 -21.25
N GLY A 78 0.28 1.01 -21.80
CA GLY A 78 -0.52 -0.21 -21.68
C GLY A 78 -0.21 -0.92 -20.38
N VAL A 79 -1.21 -1.08 -19.50
CA VAL A 79 -1.06 -1.85 -18.26
C VAL A 79 -1.56 -3.28 -18.46
N ASN A 80 -0.71 -4.25 -18.14
CA ASN A 80 -1.06 -5.66 -18.15
C ASN A 80 -0.90 -6.24 -16.74
N TRP A 81 -2.03 -6.40 -16.05
CA TRP A 81 -2.08 -7.00 -14.72
C TRP A 81 -2.07 -8.53 -14.73
N ARG A 82 -1.99 -9.17 -15.90
CA ARG A 82 -2.06 -10.63 -16.00
C ARG A 82 -0.92 -11.28 -15.24
N GLY A 83 -1.27 -12.16 -14.31
CA GLY A 83 -0.30 -12.88 -13.48
C GLY A 83 0.23 -12.08 -12.29
N THR A 84 -0.24 -10.84 -12.10
CA THR A 84 -0.02 -10.06 -10.88
C THR A 84 -1.11 -10.39 -9.87
N LYS A 85 -0.72 -10.64 -8.61
CA LYS A 85 -1.62 -10.70 -7.46
C LYS A 85 -1.18 -9.68 -6.42
N ILE A 86 -2.12 -8.92 -5.89
CA ILE A 86 -1.90 -8.10 -4.70
C ILE A 86 -1.92 -9.06 -3.49
N LEU A 87 -0.94 -8.90 -2.59
CA LEU A 87 -0.83 -9.71 -1.38
C LEU A 87 -1.33 -8.94 -0.16
N LEU A 88 -0.93 -7.68 -0.05
CA LEU A 88 -1.20 -6.81 1.08
C LEU A 88 -1.10 -5.36 0.62
N THR A 89 -2.11 -4.57 0.95
CA THR A 89 -2.08 -3.12 0.79
C THR A 89 -2.27 -2.50 2.17
N LEU A 90 -1.33 -1.64 2.58
CA LEU A 90 -1.42 -0.89 3.83
C LEU A 90 -1.54 0.58 3.50
N GLU A 91 -2.40 1.27 4.23
CA GLU A 91 -2.56 2.72 4.16
C GLU A 91 -2.39 3.30 5.55
N LYS A 92 -1.68 4.41 5.64
CA LYS A 92 -1.48 5.10 6.91
C LYS A 92 -2.56 6.16 7.08
N ASN A 93 -3.28 6.08 8.20
CA ASN A 93 -4.45 6.90 8.51
C ASN A 93 -4.16 8.38 8.24
N ASP A 94 -5.08 9.03 7.53
CA ASP A 94 -5.02 10.47 7.21
C ASP A 94 -3.79 10.93 6.41
N SER A 95 -3.13 10.04 5.66
CA SER A 95 -1.96 10.37 4.84
C SER A 95 -2.06 9.84 3.41
N SER A 96 -1.19 10.35 2.52
CA SER A 96 -0.98 9.78 1.18
C SER A 96 0.04 8.64 1.17
N ASP A 97 0.45 8.15 2.35
CA ASP A 97 1.45 7.09 2.47
C ASP A 97 0.75 5.73 2.30
N SER A 98 1.16 4.98 1.28
CA SER A 98 0.69 3.63 1.03
C SER A 98 1.86 2.67 0.82
N PHE A 99 1.63 1.41 1.19
CA PHE A 99 2.52 0.30 0.92
C PHE A 99 1.72 -0.79 0.23
N ALA A 100 2.20 -1.28 -0.91
CA ALA A 100 1.60 -2.41 -1.59
C ALA A 100 2.65 -3.50 -1.82
N SER A 101 2.32 -4.72 -1.39
CA SER A 101 3.07 -5.92 -1.71
C SER A 101 2.33 -6.69 -2.80
N VAL A 102 3.02 -6.96 -3.91
CA VAL A 102 2.46 -7.71 -5.05
C VAL A 102 3.37 -8.87 -5.42
N THR A 103 2.79 -9.92 -6.01
CA THR A 103 3.54 -10.99 -6.68
C THR A 103 3.21 -10.99 -8.15
N GLN A 104 4.22 -11.15 -8.99
CA GLN A 104 4.03 -11.36 -10.41
C GLN A 104 4.84 -12.58 -10.84
N SER A 105 4.18 -13.56 -11.44
CA SER A 105 4.90 -14.68 -12.05
C SER A 105 5.70 -14.17 -13.24
N THR A 106 7.03 -14.23 -13.15
CA THR A 106 7.92 -13.84 -14.23
C THR A 106 9.02 -14.89 -14.40
N VAL A 107 9.40 -15.12 -15.65
CA VAL A 107 10.63 -15.84 -16.00
C VAL A 107 11.50 -14.79 -16.67
N VAL A 108 12.47 -14.29 -15.92
CA VAL A 108 13.38 -13.24 -16.38
C VAL A 108 14.80 -13.66 -16.05
N ASP A 109 15.68 -13.56 -17.04
CA ASP A 109 17.11 -13.47 -16.79
C ASP A 109 17.46 -12.07 -16.25
N GLU A 110 18.72 -11.87 -15.88
CA GLU A 110 19.16 -10.60 -15.29
C GLU A 110 18.96 -9.41 -16.25
N ASP A 111 19.15 -9.61 -17.56
CA ASP A 111 19.01 -8.55 -18.56
C ASP A 111 17.55 -8.13 -18.72
N ASP A 112 16.62 -9.10 -18.74
CA ASP A 112 15.20 -8.82 -18.79
C ASP A 112 14.70 -8.20 -17.48
N TRP A 113 15.28 -8.57 -16.33
CA TRP A 113 14.99 -7.91 -15.04
C TRP A 113 15.42 -6.44 -15.05
N ILE A 114 16.64 -6.13 -15.49
CA ILE A 114 17.14 -4.75 -15.61
C ILE A 114 16.23 -3.93 -16.54
N ARG A 115 15.83 -4.51 -17.67
CA ARG A 115 14.90 -3.85 -18.61
C ARG A 115 13.53 -3.63 -18.00
N TYR A 116 13.03 -4.60 -17.22
CA TYR A 116 11.77 -4.49 -16.51
C TYR A 116 11.80 -3.33 -15.51
N VAL A 117 12.79 -3.26 -14.63
CA VAL A 117 12.94 -2.17 -13.65
C VAL A 117 13.04 -0.81 -14.36
N GLY A 118 13.84 -0.73 -15.43
CA GLY A 118 13.94 0.49 -16.24
C GLY A 118 12.60 0.91 -16.85
N THR A 119 11.79 -0.05 -17.31
CA THR A 119 10.46 0.21 -17.87
C THR A 119 9.49 0.71 -16.80
N GLN A 120 9.50 0.12 -15.60
CA GLN A 120 8.68 0.59 -14.48
C GLN A 120 9.03 2.03 -14.09
N LYS A 121 10.33 2.33 -13.97
CA LYS A 121 10.83 3.69 -13.71
C LYS A 121 10.33 4.69 -14.76
N GLN A 122 10.46 4.38 -16.06
CA GLN A 122 9.98 5.28 -17.12
C GLN A 122 8.45 5.41 -17.17
N GLY A 123 7.73 4.34 -16.83
CA GLY A 123 6.27 4.37 -16.69
C GLY A 123 5.83 5.38 -15.63
N GLY A 124 6.39 5.30 -14.42
CA GLY A 124 6.11 6.25 -13.34
C GLY A 124 6.37 7.70 -13.76
N LEU A 125 7.52 7.98 -14.38
CA LEU A 125 7.84 9.32 -14.88
C LEU A 125 6.84 9.81 -15.94
N SER A 126 6.39 8.93 -16.84
CA SER A 126 5.41 9.29 -17.88
C SER A 126 4.04 9.65 -17.27
N ILE A 127 3.62 8.94 -16.23
CA ILE A 127 2.37 9.23 -15.50
C ILE A 127 2.42 10.63 -14.89
N TYR A 128 3.50 10.98 -14.18
CA TYR A 128 3.63 12.32 -13.60
C TYR A 128 3.70 13.43 -14.64
N ARG A 129 4.41 13.22 -15.77
CA ARG A 129 4.46 14.19 -16.88
C ARG A 129 3.09 14.41 -17.51
N ALA A 130 2.30 13.34 -17.68
CA ALA A 130 0.94 13.45 -18.21
C ALA A 130 0.02 14.28 -17.31
N GLN A 131 0.34 14.37 -16.02
CA GLN A 131 -0.35 15.22 -15.03
C GLN A 131 0.23 16.64 -14.93
N GLY A 132 1.18 17.02 -15.81
CA GLY A 132 1.77 18.35 -15.84
C GLY A 132 2.89 18.57 -14.83
N MET A 133 3.39 17.52 -14.18
CA MET A 133 4.52 17.62 -13.24
C MET A 133 5.87 17.48 -13.98
N ILE A 134 6.94 17.93 -13.32
CA ILE A 134 8.32 17.76 -13.79
C ILE A 134 9.03 16.75 -12.89
N PRO A 135 8.92 15.44 -13.17
CA PRO A 135 9.53 14.42 -12.34
C PRO A 135 11.01 14.22 -12.69
N GLU A 136 11.83 14.09 -11.66
CA GLU A 136 13.23 13.68 -11.75
C GLU A 136 13.42 12.35 -11.02
N ALA A 137 14.30 11.49 -11.51
CA ALA A 137 14.58 10.24 -10.83
C ALA A 137 16.08 9.98 -10.67
N SER A 138 16.46 9.52 -9.48
CA SER A 138 17.84 9.12 -9.17
C SER A 138 18.24 7.87 -9.96
N ASP A 139 19.55 7.60 -10.02
CA ASP A 139 20.05 6.34 -10.59
C ASP A 139 19.57 5.14 -9.77
N ILE A 140 19.39 4.00 -10.45
CA ILE A 140 19.03 2.75 -9.77
C ILE A 140 20.23 2.30 -8.94
N ARG A 141 20.02 2.10 -7.65
CA ARG A 141 20.99 1.55 -6.70
C ARG A 141 20.49 0.23 -6.14
N ARG A 142 21.44 -0.62 -5.71
CA ARG A 142 21.12 -1.87 -5.01
C ARG A 142 21.21 -1.66 -3.51
N GLU A 143 20.16 -2.06 -2.81
CA GLU A 143 20.13 -2.10 -1.34
C GLU A 143 19.88 -3.51 -0.84
N THR A 144 20.54 -3.88 0.25
CA THR A 144 20.29 -5.17 0.91
C THR A 144 19.56 -4.93 2.21
N ILE A 145 18.35 -5.46 2.31
CA ILE A 145 17.52 -5.40 3.52
C ILE A 145 17.27 -6.84 3.94
N ASP A 146 17.72 -7.20 5.15
CA ASP A 146 17.58 -8.55 5.72
C ASP A 146 18.02 -9.69 4.77
N GLY A 147 19.09 -9.45 4.00
CA GLY A 147 19.65 -10.43 3.06
C GLY A 147 18.95 -10.51 1.69
N VAL A 148 17.91 -9.71 1.46
CA VAL A 148 17.26 -9.57 0.16
C VAL A 148 17.79 -8.32 -0.54
N VAL A 149 18.15 -8.46 -1.82
CA VAL A 149 18.66 -7.36 -2.66
C VAL A 149 17.50 -6.71 -3.42
N PHE A 150 17.39 -5.40 -3.33
CA PHE A 150 16.38 -4.58 -3.98
C PHE A 150 17.04 -3.60 -4.95
N ASP A 151 16.45 -3.42 -6.13
CA ASP A 151 16.73 -2.28 -6.99
C ASP A 151 15.85 -1.11 -6.57
N VAL A 152 16.47 0.00 -6.20
CA VAL A 152 15.80 1.15 -5.60
C VAL A 152 16.16 2.41 -6.36
N TYR A 153 15.17 3.28 -6.55
CA TYR A 153 15.33 4.61 -7.11
C TYR A 153 14.31 5.55 -6.46
N ASP A 154 14.63 6.83 -6.47
CA ASP A 154 13.80 7.88 -5.87
C ASP A 154 13.24 8.74 -6.99
N ILE A 155 11.95 9.10 -6.93
CA ILE A 155 11.33 10.07 -7.84
C ILE A 155 11.03 11.34 -7.02
N SER A 156 11.55 12.47 -7.47
CA SER A 156 11.23 13.80 -6.93
C SER A 156 10.30 14.54 -7.88
N LEU A 157 9.29 15.20 -7.32
CA LEU A 157 8.30 15.97 -8.08
C LEU A 157 8.54 17.46 -7.84
N ASN A 158 8.84 18.20 -8.90
CA ASN A 158 8.92 19.66 -8.83
C ASN A 158 7.63 20.27 -9.41
N PRO A 159 7.04 21.29 -8.75
CA PRO A 159 5.93 22.03 -9.33
C PRO A 159 6.41 22.70 -10.64
N GLY A 160 5.61 22.52 -11.69
CA GLY A 160 5.84 23.12 -13.01
C GLY A 160 5.47 24.59 -13.09
#